data_AF-A0A2R6NB47-F1
#
_entry.id   AF-A0A2R6NB47-F1
#
_cell.length_a   1.000
_cell.length_b   1.000
_cell.length_c   1.000
_cell.angle_alpha   90.00
_cell.angle_beta   90.00
_cell.angle_gamma   90.00
#
_symmetry.space_group_name_H-M   'P 1'
#
loop_
_entity.id
_entity.type
_entity.pdbx_description
1 polymer ?
#
loop_
_entity_poly.entity_id
_entity_poly.type
_entity_poly.pdbx_seq_one_letter_code
_entity_poly.pdbx_strand_id
1 'polypeptide(L)' 'DMPILPEMVGLTFAVHNGQSFERVVVEPEMLGHYLGEFQLTRQSVEHGQAGIGATRSSKFVPLK' A
#
# COMPACT_ATOMS: atom_id res chain seq x y z
N ASP A 1 -8.58 -16.11 0.27
CA ASP A 1 -8.97 -14.94 1.07
C ASP A 1 -9.76 -15.36 2.29
N MET A 2 -9.45 -14.79 3.45
CA MET A 2 -10.11 -15.09 4.72
C MET A 2 -10.91 -13.86 5.15
N PRO A 3 -12.25 -13.97 5.27
CA PRO A 3 -13.08 -12.88 5.77
C PRO A 3 -12.87 -12.70 7.27
N ILE A 4 -12.95 -11.46 7.74
CA ILE A 4 -12.85 -11.14 9.16
C ILE A 4 -14.15 -11.59 9.85
N LEU A 5 -14.02 -12.53 10.79
CA LEU A 5 -15.13 -13.01 11.62
C LEU A 5 -15.22 -12.17 12.92
N PRO A 6 -16.42 -12.10 13.53
CA PRO A 6 -16.63 -11.41 14.82
C PRO A 6 -15.68 -11.85 15.95
N GLU A 7 -15.24 -13.12 15.92
CA GLU A 7 -14.32 -13.69 16.91
C GLU A 7 -12.89 -13.16 16.78
N MET A 8 -12.55 -12.54 15.65
CA MET A 8 -11.21 -12.01 15.37
C MET A 8 -11.04 -10.54 15.79
N VAL A 9 -12.11 -9.90 16.26
CA VAL A 9 -12.11 -8.50 16.66
C VAL A 9 -11.22 -8.30 17.90
N GLY A 10 -10.29 -7.36 17.82
CA GLY A 10 -9.31 -7.09 18.88
C GLY A 10 -8.04 -7.95 18.83
N LEU A 11 -7.94 -8.91 17.89
CA LEU A 11 -6.70 -9.63 17.63
C LEU A 11 -5.80 -8.83 16.66
N THR A 12 -4.49 -9.00 16.82
CA THR A 12 -3.49 -8.45 15.91
C THR A 12 -3.05 -9.52 14.93
N PHE A 13 -3.24 -9.30 13.64
CA PHE A 13 -2.81 -10.22 12.58
C PHE A 13 -1.56 -9.66 11.89
N ALA A 14 -0.64 -10.56 11.55
CA ALA A 14 0.50 -10.26 10.71
C ALA A 14 0.15 -10.63 9.26
N VAL A 15 -0.17 -9.64 8.43
CA VAL A 15 -0.57 -9.82 7.02
C VAL A 15 0.67 -9.67 6.13
N HIS A 16 0.90 -10.65 5.26
CA HIS A 16 2.03 -10.62 4.33
C HIS A 16 1.68 -9.81 3.07
N ASN A 17 2.42 -8.73 2.80
CA ASN A 17 2.20 -7.88 1.62
C ASN A 17 3.02 -8.29 0.38
N GLY A 18 3.82 -9.37 0.49
CA GLY A 18 4.74 -9.84 -0.56
C GLY A 18 6.22 -9.57 -0.27
N GLN A 19 6.52 -8.62 0.62
CA GLN A 19 7.89 -8.26 1.03
C GLN A 19 8.09 -8.35 2.55
N SER A 20 7.10 -7.95 3.34
CA SER A 20 7.12 -7.93 4.80
C SER A 20 5.77 -8.35 5.39
N PHE A 21 5.81 -8.68 6.68
CA PHE A 21 4.61 -8.90 7.48
C PHE A 21 4.24 -7.62 8.22
N GLU A 22 3.13 -7.00 7.84
CA GLU A 22 2.58 -5.82 8.50
C GLU A 22 1.57 -6.24 9.57
N ARG A 23 1.58 -5.53 10.71
CA ARG A 23 0.67 -5.82 11.83
C ARG A 23 -0.59 -4.99 11.69
N VAL A 24 -1.72 -5.65 11.50
CA VAL A 24 -3.05 -5.03 11.45
C VAL A 24 -3.84 -5.44 12.68
N VAL A 25 -4.34 -4.46 13.41
CA VAL A 25 -5.29 -4.68 14.51
C VAL A 25 -6.69 -4.66 13.92
N VAL A 26 -7.47 -5.71 14.18
CA VAL A 26 -8.82 -5.83 13.63
C VAL A 26 -9.81 -5.05 14.49
N GLU A 27 -10.41 -4.03 13.89
CA GLU A 27 -11.50 -3.26 14.47
C GLU A 27 -12.87 -3.83 14.05
N PRO A 28 -13.96 -3.59 14.81
CA PRO A 28 -15.29 -4.10 14.47
C PRO A 28 -15.81 -3.61 13.12
N GLU A 29 -15.40 -2.42 12.68
CA GLU A 29 -15.80 -1.83 11.39
C GLU A 29 -15.24 -2.61 10.19
N MET A 30 -14.25 -3.48 10.42
CA MET A 30 -13.60 -4.32 9.40
C MET A 30 -14.33 -5.65 9.18
N LEU A 31 -15.45 -5.90 9.86
CA LEU A 31 -16.21 -7.14 9.73
C LEU A 31 -16.76 -7.34 8.31
N GLY A 32 -16.58 -8.55 7.77
CA GLY A 32 -17.01 -8.89 6.42
C GLY A 32 -16.04 -8.50 5.30
N HIS A 33 -15.00 -7.72 5.61
CA HIS A 33 -13.88 -7.48 4.70
C HIS A 33 -12.86 -8.63 4.74
N TYR A 34 -12.04 -8.72 3.70
CA TYR A 34 -10.96 -9.71 3.64
C TYR A 34 -9.67 -9.14 4.22
N LEU A 35 -8.92 -9.94 4.97
CA LEU A 35 -7.64 -9.53 5.57
C LEU A 35 -6.63 -8.96 4.55
N GLY A 36 -6.69 -9.43 3.29
CA GLY A 36 -5.84 -8.96 2.21
C GLY A 36 -6.16 -7.55 1.69
N GLU A 37 -7.35 -7.00 1.98
CA GLU A 37 -7.74 -5.65 1.55
C GLU A 37 -7.08 -4.56 2.39
N PHE A 38 -6.66 -4.90 3.60
CA PHE A 38 -6.07 -3.96 4.56
C PHE A 38 -4.60 -3.67 4.29
N GLN A 39 -3.98 -4.35 3.32
CA GLN A 39 -2.60 -4.05 2.91
C GLN A 39 -2.41 -3.98 1.41
N LEU A 40 -1.73 -2.91 0.99
CA LEU A 40 -1.34 -2.73 -0.40
C LEU A 40 -0.14 -3.62 -0.72
N THR A 41 -0.31 -4.50 -1.70
CA THR A 41 0.76 -5.37 -2.22
C THR A 41 1.69 -4.65 -3.21
N ARG A 42 1.36 -3.42 -3.59
CA ARG A 42 2.12 -2.59 -4.54
C ARG A 42 2.31 -1.18 -4.01
N GLN A 43 3.46 -0.59 -4.33
CA GLN A 43 3.70 0.83 -4.07
C GLN A 43 2.86 1.67 -5.03
N SER A 44 2.31 2.78 -4.52
CA SER A 44 1.67 3.78 -5.37
C SER A 44 2.72 4.45 -6.23
N VAL A 45 2.54 4.42 -7.56
CA VAL A 45 3.37 5.20 -8.48
C VAL A 45 2.76 6.58 -8.64
N GLU A 46 3.42 7.58 -8.10
CA GLU A 46 3.08 8.96 -8.39
C GLU A 46 3.68 9.33 -9.75
N HIS A 47 2.83 9.82 -10.66
CA HIS A 47 3.32 10.47 -11.85
C HIS A 47 3.82 11.85 -11.42
N GLY A 48 5.14 12.07 -11.54
CA GLY A 48 5.70 13.40 -11.31
C GLY A 48 5.00 14.45 -12.18
N GLN A 49 5.02 15.71 -11.76
CA GLN A 49 4.55 16.81 -12.60
C GLN A 49 5.17 16.73 -13.99
N ALA A 50 4.38 17.04 -15.02
CA ALA A 50 4.88 17.27 -16.37
C ALA A 50 5.75 18.53 -16.37
N GLY A 51 7.03 18.35 -16.02
CA GLY A 51 8.01 19.42 -15.82
C GLY A 51 9.44 18.87 -15.92
N ILE A 52 10.39 19.79 -16.12
CA ILE A 52 11.80 19.59 -16.46
C ILE A 52 12.37 18.30 -15.81
N GLY A 53 12.51 17.24 -16.60
CA GLY A 53 12.97 15.92 -16.14
C GLY A 53 12.16 14.74 -16.69
N ALA A 54 10.92 14.96 -17.14
CA ALA A 54 9.98 13.90 -17.54
C ALA A 54 10.31 13.19 -18.88
N THR A 55 11.02 13.86 -19.79
CA THR A 55 11.46 13.26 -21.07
C THR A 55 12.98 13.11 -21.08
N ARG A 56 13.51 12.05 -21.72
CA ARG A 56 14.96 11.78 -21.85
C ARG A 56 15.76 12.98 -22.41
N SER A 57 15.11 13.96 -23.05
CA SER A 57 15.73 15.18 -23.59
C SER A 57 15.93 16.31 -22.57
N SER A 58 15.27 16.27 -21.42
CA SER A 58 15.31 17.35 -20.41
C SER A 58 16.47 17.23 -19.39
N LYS A 59 17.33 16.21 -19.53
CA LYS A 59 18.51 16.01 -18.68
C LYS A 59 19.67 16.96 -18.94
N PHE A 60 19.63 17.76 -20.01
CA PHE A 60 20.70 18.71 -20.32
C PHE A 60 20.23 20.14 -20.12
N VAL A 61 20.46 20.66 -18.92
CA VAL A 61 20.44 22.10 -18.64
C VAL A 61 21.91 22.54 -18.54
N PRO A 62 22.45 23.29 -19.50
CA PRO A 62 23.79 23.84 -19.36
C PRO A 62 23.76 24.88 -18.24
N LEU A 63 24.42 24.56 -17.13
CA LEU A 63 24.70 25.53 -16.07
C LEU A 63 25.67 26.57 -16.64
N LYS A 64 25.24 27.84 -16.64
CA LYS A 64 26.10 28.99 -16.94
C LYS A 64 26.79 29.46 -15.67
#